data_AF-A0A1I5S9E2-F1
#
_entry.id   AF-A0A1I5S9E2-F1
#
_cell.length_a   1.000
_cell.length_b   1.000
_cell.length_c   1.000
_cell.angle_alpha   90.00
_cell.angle_beta   90.00
_cell.angle_gamma   90.00
#
_symmetry.space_group_name_H-M   'P 1'
#
loop_
_entity.id
_entity.type
_entity.pdbx_description
1 polymer ?
#
loop_
_entity_poly.entity_id
_entity_poly.type
_entity_poly.pdbx_seq_one_letter_code
_entity_poly.pdbx_strand_id
1 'polypeptide(L)'
;MATLRNDTLLVLDEIGEAKPQDVGGIIYALGNGTGRQRGKVSGLPRQVQKWRVMVLSSGELTMSKHMESAGMRSKAGQELRLLDVPTYRRYGAYDDLHGLGLPHDNASEDGRKGAGRAFADTLKRATAQHYGHLGPAFVELLVAREQTAEAAAELEALFADMRQGFPIGTGQDARAAARFAIAALAGELAIKGELLPWAQGTAIAAMRELFGAWAEFRGRGQSEDAKIIRAVSTFIDRHAARFANIDGTDGAAVHDRAGWYRAHGDGRLYLFTAQALADAAQGFDTRRVLACLDNAGAIAERDNDRDGRLSKRVRVKGEGIVRVYVVNPAALLAALEE
;
A
#
# COMPACT_ATOMS: atom_id res chain seq x y z
N MET A 1 -10.73 -8.86 -20.85
CA MET A 1 -11.77 -8.53 -19.84
C MET A 1 -11.93 -7.03 -19.68
N ALA A 2 -10.87 -6.26 -19.40
CA ALA A 2 -10.97 -4.81 -19.19
C ALA A 2 -11.63 -4.04 -20.36
N THR A 3 -11.27 -4.33 -21.61
CA THR A 3 -11.92 -3.70 -22.80
C THR A 3 -13.43 -3.90 -22.86
N LEU A 4 -13.94 -5.07 -22.42
CA LEU A 4 -15.38 -5.36 -22.42
C LEU A 4 -16.14 -4.66 -21.29
N ARG A 5 -15.40 -4.09 -20.33
CA ARG A 5 -15.93 -3.37 -19.15
C ARG A 5 -15.46 -1.92 -19.14
N ASN A 6 -15.10 -1.38 -20.31
CA ASN A 6 -14.63 -0.01 -20.42
C ASN A 6 -15.70 0.96 -19.89
N ASP A 7 -15.25 1.94 -19.11
CA ASP A 7 -16.08 2.92 -18.40
C ASP A 7 -17.06 2.31 -17.38
N THR A 8 -16.80 1.07 -16.93
CA THR A 8 -17.61 0.38 -15.92
C THR A 8 -16.72 -0.23 -14.81
N LEU A 9 -17.35 -0.97 -13.90
CA LEU A 9 -16.69 -1.71 -12.81
C LEU A 9 -16.15 -3.06 -13.30
N LEU A 10 -14.87 -3.32 -13.05
CA LEU A 10 -14.24 -4.64 -13.17
C LEU A 10 -14.08 -5.24 -11.77
N VAL A 11 -14.92 -6.23 -11.45
CA VAL A 11 -14.78 -7.04 -10.23
C VAL A 11 -13.87 -8.23 -10.53
N LEU A 12 -12.87 -8.42 -9.68
CA LEU A 12 -11.95 -9.55 -9.69
C LEU A 12 -12.11 -10.27 -8.35
N ASP A 13 -12.48 -11.54 -8.38
CA ASP A 13 -12.54 -12.34 -7.16
C ASP A 13 -11.18 -12.99 -6.91
N GLU A 14 -10.76 -13.00 -5.65
CA GLU A 14 -9.54 -13.61 -5.14
C GLU A 14 -8.26 -13.29 -5.93
N ILE A 15 -7.57 -12.21 -5.53
CA ILE A 15 -6.29 -11.80 -6.12
C ILE A 15 -5.22 -12.91 -6.04
N GLY A 16 -5.35 -13.82 -5.06
CA GLY A 16 -4.48 -14.97 -4.85
C GLY A 16 -4.50 -16.00 -5.98
N GLU A 17 -5.54 -16.03 -6.81
CA GLU A 17 -5.60 -16.95 -7.97
C GLU A 17 -4.56 -16.62 -9.04
N ALA A 18 -4.14 -15.36 -9.12
CA ALA A 18 -3.12 -14.93 -10.06
C ALA A 18 -1.72 -15.30 -9.55
N LYS A 19 -0.83 -15.69 -10.47
CA LYS A 19 0.57 -15.97 -10.13
C LYS A 19 1.21 -14.73 -9.50
N PRO A 20 1.89 -14.84 -8.33
CA PRO A 20 2.54 -13.73 -7.67
C PRO A 20 3.43 -12.85 -8.56
N GLN A 21 4.13 -13.47 -9.53
CA GLN A 21 5.03 -12.76 -10.45
C GLN A 21 4.29 -11.89 -11.47
N ASP A 22 3.03 -12.22 -11.78
CA ASP A 22 2.24 -11.55 -12.80
C ASP A 22 1.38 -10.41 -12.24
N VAL A 23 0.97 -10.49 -10.97
CA VAL A 23 0.03 -9.56 -10.32
C VAL A 23 0.46 -8.10 -10.46
N GLY A 24 1.73 -7.80 -10.17
CA GLY A 24 2.24 -6.43 -10.27
C GLY A 24 2.16 -5.86 -11.68
N GLY A 25 2.36 -6.70 -12.71
CA GLY A 25 2.25 -6.31 -14.11
C GLY A 25 0.79 -6.14 -14.56
N ILE A 26 -0.10 -7.00 -14.07
CA ILE A 26 -1.55 -6.92 -14.33
C ILE A 26 -2.12 -5.61 -13.78
N ILE A 27 -1.80 -5.25 -12.53
CA ILE A 27 -2.28 -4.01 -11.90
C ILE A 27 -1.73 -2.78 -12.61
N TYR A 28 -0.48 -2.81 -13.07
CA TYR A 28 0.06 -1.75 -13.92
C TYR A 28 -0.72 -1.59 -15.21
N ALA A 29 -0.99 -2.69 -15.93
CA ALA A 29 -1.75 -2.64 -17.18
C ALA A 29 -3.17 -2.12 -16.96
N LEU A 30 -3.86 -2.60 -15.92
CA LEU A 30 -5.19 -2.15 -15.55
C LEU A 30 -5.22 -0.65 -15.25
N GLY A 31 -4.31 -0.17 -14.38
CA GLY A 31 -4.25 1.24 -14.00
C GLY A 31 -3.77 2.18 -15.11
N ASN A 32 -2.97 1.70 -16.06
CA ASN A 32 -2.53 2.51 -17.21
C ASN A 32 -3.53 2.51 -18.37
N GLY A 33 -4.56 1.66 -18.33
CA GLY A 33 -5.61 1.67 -19.34
C GLY A 33 -5.18 1.17 -20.72
N THR A 34 -4.09 0.40 -20.82
CA THR A 34 -3.53 -0.02 -22.12
C THR A 34 -3.10 -1.48 -22.13
N GLY A 35 -3.42 -2.17 -23.22
CA GLY A 35 -3.01 -3.55 -23.48
C GLY A 35 -1.55 -3.66 -23.91
N ARG A 36 -0.96 -4.86 -23.75
CA ARG A 36 0.37 -5.15 -24.31
C ARG A 36 0.32 -5.06 -25.84
N GLN A 37 1.20 -4.25 -26.41
CA GLN A 37 1.42 -4.21 -27.86
C GLN A 37 2.08 -5.53 -28.28
N ARG A 38 1.36 -6.33 -29.07
CA ARG A 38 1.91 -7.56 -29.69
C ARG A 38 2.31 -7.22 -31.12
N GLY A 39 3.60 -7.33 -31.45
CA GLY A 39 4.08 -7.20 -32.82
C GLY A 39 3.60 -8.37 -33.69
N LYS A 40 3.31 -8.11 -34.97
CA LYS A 40 3.22 -9.16 -35.99
C LYS A 40 4.61 -9.42 -36.56
N VAL A 41 4.84 -10.66 -37.01
CA VAL A 41 5.94 -11.02 -37.92
C VAL A 41 5.89 -10.21 -39.23
N SER A 42 4.73 -9.60 -39.58
CA SER A 42 4.47 -8.87 -40.83
C SER A 42 4.56 -7.33 -40.76
N GLY A 43 5.17 -6.74 -39.73
CA GLY A 43 5.59 -5.32 -39.73
C GLY A 43 4.54 -4.22 -39.54
N LEU A 44 3.23 -4.49 -39.60
CA LEU A 44 2.20 -3.47 -39.32
C LEU A 44 1.82 -3.41 -37.82
N PRO A 45 1.81 -2.22 -37.17
CA PRO A 45 1.41 -2.10 -35.76
C PRO A 45 -0.06 -2.48 -35.58
N ARG A 46 -0.36 -3.41 -34.65
CA ARG A 46 -1.74 -3.68 -34.24
C ARG A 46 -2.22 -2.55 -33.33
N GLN A 47 -3.46 -2.09 -33.52
CA GLN A 47 -4.10 -1.10 -32.67
C GLN A 47 -4.10 -1.60 -31.21
N VAL A 48 -3.51 -0.82 -30.31
CA VAL A 48 -3.42 -1.14 -28.89
C VAL A 48 -4.79 -0.96 -28.27
N GLN A 49 -5.29 -2.01 -27.61
CA GLN A 49 -6.54 -1.94 -26.86
C GLN A 49 -6.37 -0.96 -25.70
N LYS A 50 -7.33 -0.03 -25.55
CA LYS A 50 -7.38 0.93 -24.45
C LYS A 50 -8.62 0.71 -23.60
N TRP A 51 -8.55 1.07 -22.33
CA TRP A 51 -9.68 1.05 -21.42
C TRP A 51 -9.52 2.06 -20.28
N ARG A 52 -10.61 2.39 -19.61
CA ARG A 52 -10.70 3.12 -18.34
C ARG A 52 -11.68 2.35 -17.47
N VAL A 53 -11.22 1.85 -16.33
CA VAL A 53 -12.05 1.01 -15.45
C VAL A 53 -11.80 1.35 -14.00
N MET A 54 -12.85 1.26 -13.19
CA MET A 54 -12.70 1.10 -11.75
C MET A 54 -12.54 -0.39 -11.47
N VAL A 55 -11.54 -0.76 -10.67
CA VAL A 55 -11.27 -2.16 -10.32
C VAL A 55 -11.59 -2.36 -8.86
N LEU A 56 -12.35 -3.42 -8.56
CA LEU A 56 -12.56 -3.92 -7.22
C LEU A 56 -12.04 -5.35 -7.16
N SER A 57 -11.18 -5.65 -6.19
CA SER A 57 -10.62 -6.98 -5.98
C SER A 57 -10.86 -7.42 -4.54
N SER A 58 -11.10 -8.72 -4.34
CA SER A 58 -11.06 -9.38 -3.02
C SER A 58 -9.74 -10.16 -2.87
N GLY A 59 -9.38 -10.50 -1.63
CA GLY A 59 -8.24 -11.36 -1.32
C GLY A 59 -7.87 -11.36 0.16
N GLU A 60 -7.30 -12.46 0.63
CA GLU A 60 -6.80 -12.59 2.01
C GLU A 60 -5.47 -11.84 2.23
N LEU A 61 -4.65 -11.76 1.19
CA LEU A 61 -3.37 -11.08 1.20
C LEU A 61 -3.46 -9.78 0.39
N THR A 62 -2.76 -8.76 0.86
CA THR A 62 -2.53 -7.54 0.05
C THR A 62 -1.76 -7.90 -1.20
N MET A 63 -1.89 -7.08 -2.25
CA MET A 63 -1.08 -7.22 -3.47
C MET A 63 0.41 -7.36 -3.14
N SER A 64 0.91 -6.51 -2.24
CA SER A 64 2.32 -6.50 -1.85
C SER A 64 2.74 -7.81 -1.18
N LYS A 65 1.96 -8.31 -0.21
CA LYS A 65 2.24 -9.59 0.45
C LYS A 65 2.18 -10.77 -0.51
N HIS A 66 1.22 -10.75 -1.43
CA HIS A 66 1.11 -11.80 -2.45
C HIS A 66 2.34 -11.81 -3.36
N MET A 67 2.81 -10.65 -3.82
CA MET A 67 4.05 -10.54 -4.59
C MET A 67 5.29 -11.00 -3.80
N GLU A 68 5.37 -10.63 -2.51
CA GLU A 68 6.47 -11.00 -1.62
C GLU A 68 6.61 -12.53 -1.46
N SER A 69 5.52 -13.30 -1.57
CA SER A 69 5.56 -14.77 -1.53
C SER A 69 6.43 -15.39 -2.63
N ALA A 70 6.66 -14.66 -3.74
CA ALA A 70 7.56 -15.05 -4.82
C ALA A 70 8.90 -14.29 -4.83
N GLY A 71 9.26 -13.64 -3.72
CA GLY A 71 10.47 -12.82 -3.61
C GLY A 71 10.42 -11.51 -4.40
N MET A 72 9.22 -11.12 -4.88
CA MET A 72 9.03 -9.88 -5.63
C MET A 72 8.70 -8.75 -4.66
N ARG A 73 9.21 -7.54 -4.93
CA ARG A 73 8.86 -6.35 -4.15
C ARG A 73 7.85 -5.48 -4.88
N SER A 74 6.84 -5.03 -4.15
CA SER A 74 5.93 -3.99 -4.61
C SER A 74 6.64 -2.64 -4.65
N LYS A 75 6.41 -1.86 -5.71
CA LYS A 75 6.79 -0.45 -5.76
C LYS A 75 5.66 0.40 -5.19
N ALA A 76 5.98 1.52 -4.53
CA ALA A 76 4.97 2.44 -4.00
C ALA A 76 3.95 2.93 -5.07
N GLY A 77 4.40 3.02 -6.33
CA GLY A 77 3.51 3.36 -7.46
C GLY A 77 2.49 2.26 -7.81
N GLN A 78 2.76 0.99 -7.51
CA GLN A 78 1.82 -0.12 -7.69
C GLN A 78 0.79 -0.16 -6.57
N GLU A 79 1.21 0.05 -5.34
CA GLU A 79 0.34 0.10 -4.15
C GLU A 79 -0.70 1.24 -4.26
N LEU A 80 -0.35 2.33 -4.92
CA LEU A 80 -1.29 3.42 -5.18
C LEU A 80 -2.20 3.18 -6.38
N ARG A 81 -2.09 2.06 -7.10
CA ARG A 81 -2.98 1.70 -8.22
C ARG A 81 -4.10 0.77 -7.78
N LEU A 82 -3.86 -0.08 -6.78
CA LEU A 82 -4.85 -0.92 -6.13
C LEU A 82 -4.74 -0.69 -4.63
N LEU A 83 -5.69 0.07 -4.07
CA LEU A 83 -5.67 0.46 -2.67
C LEU A 83 -6.22 -0.68 -1.81
N ASP A 84 -5.40 -1.24 -0.92
CA ASP A 84 -5.81 -2.29 0.02
C ASP A 84 -6.62 -1.68 1.17
N VAL A 85 -7.94 -1.89 1.16
CA VAL A 85 -8.84 -1.42 2.24
C VAL A 85 -9.16 -2.61 3.15
N PRO A 86 -8.78 -2.59 4.44
CA PRO A 86 -9.08 -3.69 5.35
C PRO A 86 -10.58 -3.80 5.62
N THR A 87 -11.09 -5.01 5.66
CA THR A 87 -12.52 -5.31 5.82
C THR A 87 -12.84 -6.02 7.15
N TYR A 88 -11.98 -5.90 8.16
CA TYR A 88 -12.23 -6.47 9.50
C TYR A 88 -13.17 -5.56 10.30
N ARG A 89 -14.48 -5.76 10.13
CA ARG A 89 -15.57 -4.98 10.72
C ARG A 89 -16.36 -5.77 11.75
N ARG A 90 -17.39 -5.13 12.33
CA ARG A 90 -18.20 -5.68 13.44
C ARG A 90 -18.79 -7.06 13.16
N TYR A 91 -19.30 -7.28 11.95
CA TYR A 91 -19.95 -8.51 11.47
C TYR A 91 -19.19 -9.13 10.30
N GLY A 92 -17.88 -9.30 10.43
CA GLY A 92 -17.04 -9.73 9.30
C GLY A 92 -16.73 -8.52 8.41
N ALA A 93 -17.26 -8.46 7.19
CA ALA A 93 -17.02 -7.34 6.26
C ALA A 93 -17.94 -6.11 6.46
N TYR A 94 -18.88 -6.19 7.40
CA TYR A 94 -19.96 -5.20 7.56
C TYR A 94 -19.99 -4.60 8.97
N ASP A 95 -20.36 -3.33 9.07
CA ASP A 95 -20.59 -2.64 10.34
C ASP A 95 -22.04 -2.75 10.83
N ASP A 96 -23.00 -2.87 9.89
CA ASP A 96 -24.44 -2.93 10.14
C ASP A 96 -25.11 -4.02 9.27
N LEU A 97 -26.24 -4.55 9.73
CA LEU A 97 -27.02 -5.62 9.03
C LEU A 97 -28.33 -5.07 8.41
N HIS A 98 -28.47 -3.75 8.37
CA HIS A 98 -29.55 -2.97 7.78
C HIS A 98 -30.96 -3.44 8.16
N GLY A 99 -31.15 -3.79 9.43
CA GLY A 99 -32.46 -4.16 9.98
C GLY A 99 -32.97 -5.55 9.59
N LEU A 100 -32.15 -6.44 8.99
CA LEU A 100 -32.58 -7.79 8.57
C LEU A 100 -32.93 -8.76 9.71
N GLY A 101 -32.92 -8.32 10.97
CA GLY A 101 -33.43 -9.09 12.11
C GLY A 101 -32.74 -10.45 12.31
N LEU A 102 -31.50 -10.61 11.86
CA LEU A 102 -30.76 -11.88 11.91
C LEU A 102 -30.45 -12.22 13.38
N PRO A 103 -30.97 -13.32 13.96
CA PRO A 103 -30.70 -13.68 15.35
C PRO A 103 -29.23 -14.04 15.56
N HIS A 104 -28.57 -13.41 16.53
CA HIS A 104 -27.20 -13.72 16.90
C HIS A 104 -26.88 -13.17 18.30
N ASP A 105 -25.87 -13.76 18.93
CA ASP A 105 -25.28 -13.19 20.14
C ASP A 105 -24.33 -12.05 19.76
N ASN A 106 -24.63 -10.83 20.22
CA ASN A 106 -23.80 -9.65 19.98
C ASN A 106 -22.49 -9.66 20.79
N ALA A 107 -22.44 -10.38 21.92
CA ALA A 107 -21.24 -10.48 22.74
C ALA A 107 -20.23 -11.47 22.16
N SER A 108 -20.69 -12.49 21.46
CA SER A 108 -19.85 -13.49 20.80
C SER A 108 -19.31 -13.00 19.45
N GLU A 109 -18.00 -13.11 19.25
CA GLU A 109 -17.38 -12.84 17.94
C GLU A 109 -17.88 -13.81 16.87
N ASP A 110 -17.99 -15.09 17.19
CA ASP A 110 -18.52 -16.11 16.28
C ASP A 110 -20.00 -15.87 15.96
N GLY A 111 -20.78 -15.43 16.95
CA GLY A 111 -22.16 -15.02 16.76
C GLY A 111 -22.29 -13.89 15.74
N ARG A 112 -21.49 -12.82 15.91
CA ARG A 112 -21.45 -11.68 14.97
C ARG A 112 -20.98 -12.08 13.58
N LYS A 113 -19.94 -12.90 13.46
CA LYS A 113 -19.45 -13.42 12.16
C LYS A 113 -20.50 -14.28 11.47
N GLY A 114 -21.21 -15.12 12.23
CA GLY A 114 -22.33 -15.91 11.73
C GLY A 114 -23.45 -15.05 11.14
N ALA A 115 -23.82 -13.97 11.81
CA ALA A 115 -24.79 -13.00 11.31
C ALA A 115 -24.31 -12.30 10.03
N GLY A 116 -23.05 -11.88 10.00
CA GLY A 116 -22.41 -11.31 8.80
C GLY A 116 -22.44 -12.24 7.60
N ARG A 117 -22.19 -13.54 7.80
CA ARG A 117 -22.31 -14.56 6.76
C ARG A 117 -23.74 -14.68 6.24
N ALA A 118 -24.72 -14.75 7.12
CA ALA A 118 -26.13 -14.83 6.73
C ALA A 118 -26.59 -13.56 5.97
N PHE A 119 -26.04 -12.40 6.33
CA PHE A 119 -26.26 -11.16 5.59
C PHE A 119 -25.66 -11.20 4.18
N ALA A 120 -24.40 -11.63 4.05
CA ALA A 120 -23.75 -11.81 2.74
C ALA A 120 -24.53 -12.79 1.84
N ASP A 121 -25.00 -13.91 2.39
CA ASP A 121 -25.81 -14.89 1.65
C ASP A 121 -27.14 -14.29 1.18
N THR A 122 -27.73 -13.40 1.98
CA THR A 122 -28.95 -12.68 1.63
C THR A 122 -28.70 -11.70 0.47
N LEU A 123 -27.63 -10.90 0.55
CA LEU A 123 -27.21 -10.01 -0.54
C LEU A 123 -26.93 -10.80 -1.82
N LYS A 124 -26.25 -11.95 -1.73
CA LYS A 124 -25.93 -12.81 -2.88
C LYS A 124 -27.19 -13.34 -3.56
N ARG A 125 -28.19 -13.81 -2.81
CA ARG A 125 -29.48 -14.22 -3.38
C ARG A 125 -30.24 -13.06 -4.03
N ALA A 126 -30.30 -11.91 -3.36
CA ALA A 126 -31.00 -10.73 -3.87
C ALA A 126 -30.36 -10.22 -5.18
N THR A 127 -29.04 -10.09 -5.21
CA THR A 127 -28.29 -9.62 -6.38
C THR A 127 -28.29 -10.61 -7.54
N ALA A 128 -28.49 -11.91 -7.30
CA ALA A 128 -28.70 -12.89 -8.36
C ALA A 128 -30.05 -12.71 -9.08
N GLN A 129 -31.04 -12.10 -8.42
CA GLN A 129 -32.38 -11.87 -8.95
C GLN A 129 -32.60 -10.43 -9.42
N HIS A 130 -31.91 -9.47 -8.79
CA HIS A 130 -32.07 -8.04 -9.02
C HIS A 130 -30.70 -7.42 -9.32
N TYR A 131 -30.35 -7.34 -10.60
CA TYR A 131 -29.12 -6.75 -11.09
C TYR A 131 -29.36 -5.89 -12.34
N GLY A 132 -28.42 -4.98 -12.62
CA GLY A 132 -28.48 -4.14 -13.81
C GLY A 132 -29.47 -2.98 -13.74
N HIS A 133 -29.98 -2.63 -12.56
CA HIS A 133 -30.94 -1.52 -12.39
C HIS A 133 -30.25 -0.16 -12.21
N LEU A 134 -29.43 -0.02 -11.16
CA LEU A 134 -28.86 1.26 -10.75
C LEU A 134 -27.87 1.84 -11.76
N GLY A 135 -27.05 0.99 -12.39
CA GLY A 135 -26.02 1.41 -13.34
C GLY A 135 -26.61 2.16 -14.55
N PRO A 136 -27.53 1.55 -15.32
CA PRO A 136 -28.20 2.23 -16.43
C PRO A 136 -28.94 3.51 -16.01
N ALA A 137 -29.70 3.48 -14.90
CA ALA A 137 -30.41 4.66 -14.40
C ALA A 137 -29.45 5.81 -14.06
N PHE A 138 -28.28 5.50 -13.49
CA PHE A 138 -27.26 6.51 -13.22
C PHE A 138 -26.66 7.10 -14.51
N VAL A 139 -26.45 6.27 -15.54
CA VAL A 139 -25.98 6.75 -16.85
C VAL A 139 -27.04 7.65 -17.51
N GLU A 140 -28.31 7.27 -17.47
CA GLU A 140 -29.42 8.09 -17.98
C GLU A 140 -29.47 9.45 -17.28
N LEU A 141 -29.31 9.48 -15.95
CA LEU A 141 -29.20 10.71 -15.17
C LEU A 141 -28.04 11.59 -15.65
N LEU A 142 -26.86 11.00 -15.90
CA LEU A 142 -25.69 11.76 -16.37
C LEU A 142 -25.87 12.30 -17.79
N VAL A 143 -26.49 11.54 -18.68
CA VAL A 143 -26.76 11.95 -20.07
C VAL A 143 -27.84 13.04 -20.14
N ALA A 144 -28.81 13.01 -19.23
CA ALA A 144 -29.87 14.03 -19.14
C ALA A 144 -29.37 15.40 -18.64
N ARG A 145 -28.17 15.46 -18.04
CA ARG A 145 -27.55 16.75 -17.66
C ARG A 145 -27.14 17.54 -18.91
N GLU A 146 -27.08 18.86 -18.76
CA GLU A 146 -26.53 19.73 -19.79
C GLU A 146 -25.09 19.31 -20.14
N GLN A 147 -24.83 19.16 -21.44
CA GLN A 147 -23.52 18.78 -21.98
C GLN A 147 -22.75 20.02 -22.45
N THR A 148 -22.71 21.04 -21.59
CA THR A 148 -22.01 22.31 -21.81
C THR A 148 -20.63 22.30 -21.13
N ALA A 149 -19.73 23.19 -21.57
CA ALA A 149 -18.42 23.31 -20.94
C ALA A 149 -18.56 23.78 -19.47
N GLU A 150 -19.57 24.59 -19.19
CA GLU A 150 -19.92 25.10 -17.86
C GLU A 150 -20.39 23.96 -16.94
N ALA A 151 -21.27 23.08 -17.41
CA ALA A 151 -21.73 21.93 -16.64
C ALA A 151 -20.60 20.92 -16.37
N ALA A 152 -19.68 20.75 -17.32
CA ALA A 152 -18.47 19.94 -17.12
C ALA A 152 -17.56 20.57 -16.06
N ALA A 153 -17.32 21.88 -16.13
CA ALA A 153 -16.53 22.62 -15.15
C ALA A 153 -17.15 22.57 -13.74
N GLU A 154 -18.48 22.59 -13.62
CA GLU A 154 -19.18 22.41 -12.34
C GLU A 154 -18.87 21.04 -11.72
N LEU A 155 -18.92 19.96 -12.52
CA LEU A 155 -18.59 18.61 -12.05
C LEU A 155 -17.11 18.49 -11.64
N GLU A 156 -16.19 19.11 -12.39
CA GLU A 156 -14.78 19.17 -12.02
C GLU A 156 -14.56 19.93 -10.73
N ALA A 157 -15.27 21.05 -10.52
CA ALA A 157 -15.22 21.83 -9.28
C ALA A 157 -15.76 21.03 -8.09
N LEU A 158 -16.90 20.33 -8.24
CA LEU A 158 -17.44 19.45 -7.21
C LEU A 158 -16.48 18.32 -6.85
N PHE A 159 -15.84 17.71 -7.84
CA PHE A 159 -14.81 16.70 -7.59
C PHE A 159 -13.61 17.28 -6.84
N ALA A 160 -13.16 18.48 -7.22
CA ALA A 160 -12.04 19.16 -6.58
C ALA A 160 -12.35 19.50 -5.11
N ASP A 161 -13.53 20.04 -4.83
CA ASP A 161 -14.03 20.34 -3.48
C ASP A 161 -14.11 19.06 -2.64
N MET A 162 -14.73 18.01 -3.18
CA MET A 162 -14.87 16.74 -2.48
C MET A 162 -13.51 16.14 -2.11
N ARG A 163 -12.51 16.27 -2.99
CA ARG A 163 -11.15 15.81 -2.74
C ARG A 163 -10.46 16.60 -1.62
N GLN A 164 -10.75 17.90 -1.45
CA GLN A 164 -10.21 18.70 -0.34
C GLN A 164 -10.74 18.25 1.03
N GLY A 165 -11.90 17.60 1.04
CA GLY A 165 -12.50 17.04 2.26
C GLY A 165 -11.81 15.80 2.84
N PHE A 166 -10.77 15.27 2.19
CA PHE A 166 -10.01 14.12 2.69
C PHE A 166 -8.71 14.59 3.37
N PRO A 167 -8.32 13.99 4.52
CA PRO A 167 -7.10 14.38 5.21
C PRO A 167 -5.87 13.90 4.42
N ILE A 168 -5.16 14.84 3.78
CA ILE A 168 -4.00 14.57 2.93
C ILE A 168 -2.73 14.99 3.65
N GLY A 169 -1.85 14.03 3.96
CA GLY A 169 -0.51 14.31 4.51
C GLY A 169 0.61 14.29 3.46
N THR A 170 0.44 13.50 2.39
CA THR A 170 1.46 13.28 1.36
C THR A 170 0.88 13.32 -0.07
N GLY A 171 1.76 13.48 -1.07
CA GLY A 171 1.36 13.35 -2.49
C GLY A 171 0.88 11.95 -2.89
N GLN A 172 1.07 10.94 -2.03
CA GLN A 172 0.53 9.61 -2.21
C GLN A 172 -0.91 9.53 -1.67
N ASP A 173 -1.17 10.17 -0.53
CA ASP A 173 -2.52 10.29 0.05
C ASP A 173 -3.43 11.09 -0.88
N ALA A 174 -2.92 12.15 -1.52
CA ALA A 174 -3.66 12.91 -2.51
C ALA A 174 -4.14 12.04 -3.70
N ARG A 175 -3.32 11.07 -4.13
CA ARG A 175 -3.67 10.13 -5.21
C ARG A 175 -4.66 9.06 -4.77
N ALA A 176 -4.61 8.65 -3.51
CA ALA A 176 -5.60 7.74 -2.95
C ALA A 176 -6.95 8.44 -2.74
N ALA A 177 -6.93 9.63 -2.11
CA ALA A 177 -8.11 10.47 -1.88
C ALA A 177 -8.91 10.72 -3.16
N ALA A 178 -8.25 10.95 -4.30
CA ALA A 178 -8.92 11.11 -5.59
C ALA A 178 -9.84 9.93 -5.97
N ARG A 179 -9.49 8.68 -5.59
CA ARG A 179 -10.30 7.49 -5.88
C ARG A 179 -11.51 7.36 -4.97
N PHE A 180 -11.36 7.72 -3.70
CA PHE A 180 -12.48 7.77 -2.75
C PHE A 180 -13.42 8.93 -3.07
N ALA A 181 -12.87 10.09 -3.44
CA ALA A 181 -13.63 11.28 -3.82
C ALA A 181 -14.49 11.05 -5.07
N ILE A 182 -13.98 10.37 -6.10
CA ILE A 182 -14.79 10.12 -7.30
C ILE A 182 -15.95 9.15 -7.02
N ALA A 183 -15.74 8.16 -6.14
CA ALA A 183 -16.80 7.25 -5.70
C ALA A 183 -17.85 7.98 -4.83
N ALA A 184 -17.41 8.86 -3.93
CA ALA A 184 -18.30 9.70 -3.14
C ALA A 184 -19.13 10.62 -4.04
N LEU A 185 -18.51 11.26 -5.05
CA LEU A 185 -19.21 12.15 -5.97
C LEU A 185 -20.28 11.40 -6.76
N ALA A 186 -19.95 10.21 -7.28
CA ALA A 186 -20.92 9.36 -7.96
C ALA A 186 -22.08 8.98 -7.04
N GLY A 187 -21.80 8.62 -5.78
CA GLY A 187 -22.82 8.31 -4.78
C GLY A 187 -23.73 9.50 -4.47
N GLU A 188 -23.18 10.69 -4.24
CA GLU A 188 -23.96 11.91 -3.97
C GLU A 188 -24.80 12.35 -5.18
N LEU A 189 -24.29 12.18 -6.40
CA LEU A 189 -25.07 12.42 -7.62
C LEU A 189 -26.25 11.44 -7.73
N ALA A 190 -26.04 10.17 -7.39
CA ALA A 190 -27.10 9.17 -7.38
C ALA A 190 -28.15 9.43 -6.27
N ILE A 191 -27.72 9.91 -5.09
CA ILE A 191 -28.62 10.34 -4.01
C ILE A 191 -29.45 11.55 -4.45
N LYS A 192 -28.79 12.59 -4.98
CA LYS A 192 -29.48 13.80 -5.49
C LYS A 192 -30.46 13.47 -6.62
N GLY A 193 -30.14 12.45 -7.40
CA GLY A 193 -30.99 11.89 -8.45
C GLY A 193 -32.12 10.99 -7.97
N GLU A 194 -32.29 10.83 -6.66
CA GLU A 194 -33.28 9.94 -6.03
C GLU A 194 -33.14 8.45 -6.44
N LEU A 195 -31.95 8.07 -6.96
CA LEU A 195 -31.65 6.67 -7.32
C LEU A 195 -31.26 5.83 -6.11
N LEU A 196 -30.84 6.48 -5.03
CA LEU A 196 -30.46 5.86 -3.76
C LEU A 196 -31.31 6.45 -2.63
N PRO A 197 -31.90 5.63 -1.75
CA PRO A 197 -32.75 6.09 -0.66
C PRO A 197 -31.94 6.60 0.55
N TRP A 198 -30.72 7.09 0.33
CA TRP A 198 -29.81 7.50 1.38
C TRP A 198 -29.89 9.00 1.61
N ALA A 199 -29.57 9.45 2.83
CA ALA A 199 -29.49 10.87 3.13
C ALA A 199 -28.30 11.52 2.40
N GLN A 200 -28.41 12.79 2.04
CA GLN A 200 -27.31 13.56 1.48
C GLN A 200 -26.09 13.53 2.43
N GLY A 201 -24.89 13.36 1.87
CA GLY A 201 -23.64 13.24 2.61
C GLY A 201 -23.28 11.81 3.05
N THR A 202 -24.18 10.84 2.88
CA THR A 202 -23.92 9.44 3.26
C THR A 202 -22.75 8.84 2.49
N ALA A 203 -22.65 9.11 1.17
CA ALA A 203 -21.58 8.56 0.36
C ALA A 203 -20.23 9.22 0.68
N ILE A 204 -20.23 10.51 0.98
CA ILE A 204 -19.04 11.24 1.44
C ILE A 204 -18.53 10.65 2.76
N ALA A 205 -19.41 10.46 3.75
CA ALA A 205 -19.04 9.93 5.05
C ALA A 205 -18.44 8.52 4.93
N ALA A 206 -19.09 7.63 4.18
CA ALA A 206 -18.61 6.26 3.95
C ALA A 206 -17.22 6.24 3.29
N MET A 207 -17.01 7.04 2.24
CA MET A 207 -15.71 7.09 1.55
C MET A 207 -14.60 7.70 2.41
N ARG A 208 -14.92 8.68 3.26
CA ARG A 208 -13.96 9.24 4.23
C ARG A 208 -13.53 8.20 5.27
N GLU A 209 -14.48 7.41 5.75
CA GLU A 209 -14.20 6.31 6.68
C GLU A 209 -13.28 5.26 6.05
N LEU A 210 -13.60 4.81 4.82
CA LEU A 210 -12.76 3.85 4.10
C LEU A 210 -11.37 4.41 3.79
N PHE A 211 -11.26 5.71 3.47
CA PHE A 211 -9.97 6.37 3.31
C PHE A 211 -9.19 6.37 4.62
N GLY A 212 -9.84 6.67 5.75
CA GLY A 212 -9.22 6.62 7.08
C GLY A 212 -8.68 5.23 7.40
N ALA A 213 -9.50 4.19 7.20
CA ALA A 213 -9.10 2.80 7.40
C ALA A 213 -7.92 2.40 6.49
N TRP A 214 -7.93 2.83 5.23
CA TRP A 214 -6.81 2.64 4.31
C TRP A 214 -5.54 3.36 4.78
N ALA A 215 -5.65 4.63 5.17
CA ALA A 215 -4.51 5.45 5.60
C ALA A 215 -3.87 4.90 6.88
N GLU A 216 -4.70 4.47 7.83
CA GLU A 216 -4.25 3.82 9.06
C GLU A 216 -3.57 2.47 8.78
N PHE A 217 -4.19 1.62 7.97
CA PHE A 217 -3.62 0.32 7.57
C PHE A 217 -2.27 0.47 6.88
N ARG A 218 -2.14 1.49 6.02
CA ARG A 218 -0.90 1.86 5.36
C ARG A 218 0.16 2.35 6.33
N GLY A 219 -0.22 3.23 7.27
CA GLY A 219 0.67 3.78 8.30
C GLY A 219 1.25 2.69 9.21
N ARG A 220 0.41 1.74 9.64
CA ARG A 220 0.80 0.60 10.50
C ARG A 220 1.63 -0.47 9.78
N GLY A 221 1.71 -0.45 8.45
CA GLY A 221 2.16 -1.63 7.69
C GLY A 221 3.17 -1.41 6.56
N GLN A 222 3.27 -0.22 5.95
CA GLN A 222 3.89 -0.11 4.62
C GLN A 222 4.52 1.25 4.29
N SER A 223 5.01 2.03 5.26
CA SER A 223 5.92 3.12 4.86
C SER A 223 7.20 2.51 4.27
N GLU A 224 7.73 3.12 3.21
CA GLU A 224 9.00 2.71 2.62
C GLU A 224 10.11 2.71 3.68
N ASP A 225 10.00 3.63 4.65
CA ASP A 225 10.87 3.73 5.82
C ASP A 225 10.77 2.49 6.73
N ALA A 226 9.57 2.04 7.11
CA ALA A 226 9.40 0.84 7.92
C ALA A 226 9.95 -0.41 7.22
N LYS A 227 9.82 -0.49 5.88
CA LYS A 227 10.41 -1.59 5.08
C LYS A 227 11.94 -1.55 5.13
N ILE A 228 12.55 -0.37 5.04
CA ILE A 228 14.01 -0.19 5.15
C ILE A 228 14.50 -0.56 6.56
N ILE A 229 13.87 0.00 7.61
CA ILE A 229 14.24 -0.25 9.01
C ILE A 229 14.15 -1.74 9.32
N ARG A 230 13.04 -2.39 8.94
CA ARG A 230 12.85 -3.83 9.11
C ARG A 230 13.87 -4.65 8.32
N ALA A 231 14.23 -4.25 7.10
CA ALA A 231 15.23 -4.96 6.31
C ALA A 231 16.61 -4.92 6.98
N VAL A 232 17.04 -3.74 7.46
CA VAL A 232 18.32 -3.58 8.19
C VAL A 232 18.31 -4.34 9.51
N SER A 233 17.24 -4.25 10.30
CA SER A 233 17.09 -5.02 11.55
C SER A 233 17.12 -6.52 11.30
N THR A 234 16.38 -7.02 10.30
CA THR A 234 16.37 -8.44 9.93
C THR A 234 17.76 -8.91 9.47
N PHE A 235 18.50 -8.06 8.76
CA PHE A 235 19.87 -8.38 8.35
C PHE A 235 20.77 -8.55 9.58
N ILE A 236 20.69 -7.66 10.57
CA ILE A 236 21.45 -7.78 11.82
C ILE A 236 21.12 -9.09 12.52
N ASP A 237 19.83 -9.40 12.68
CA ASP A 237 19.39 -10.61 13.39
C ASP A 237 19.85 -11.90 12.70
N ARG A 238 19.74 -11.96 11.36
CA ARG A 238 20.11 -13.16 10.58
C ARG A 238 21.62 -13.30 10.38
N HIS A 239 22.34 -12.18 10.38
CA HIS A 239 23.73 -12.12 9.94
C HIS A 239 24.67 -11.49 10.96
N ALA A 240 24.33 -11.50 12.25
CA ALA A 240 25.19 -10.98 13.33
C ALA A 240 26.61 -11.57 13.28
N ALA A 241 26.74 -12.85 12.90
CA ALA A 241 28.04 -13.52 12.75
C ALA A 241 28.93 -12.96 11.62
N ARG A 242 28.37 -12.18 10.67
CA ARG A 242 29.13 -11.47 9.62
C ARG A 242 29.77 -10.18 10.14
N PHE A 243 29.61 -9.84 11.41
CA PHE A 243 30.24 -8.67 12.03
C PHE A 243 31.33 -9.12 13.01
N ALA A 244 32.56 -8.65 12.79
CA ALA A 244 33.68 -8.93 13.69
C ALA A 244 33.73 -7.94 14.86
N ASN A 245 34.21 -8.35 16.03
CA ASN A 245 34.52 -7.38 17.08
C ASN A 245 35.62 -6.41 16.61
N ILE A 246 35.38 -5.10 16.76
CA ILE A 246 36.30 -4.05 16.32
C ILE A 246 37.68 -4.09 17.01
N ASP A 247 37.71 -4.60 18.24
CA ASP A 247 38.91 -4.72 19.07
C ASP A 247 39.71 -6.01 18.78
N GLY A 248 39.23 -6.83 17.83
CA GLY A 248 39.89 -8.06 17.41
C GLY A 248 39.99 -9.12 18.52
N THR A 249 39.04 -9.11 19.47
CA THR A 249 38.99 -10.06 20.59
C THR A 249 38.37 -11.39 20.20
N ASP A 250 37.61 -11.43 19.10
CA ASP A 250 37.07 -12.66 18.55
C ASP A 250 38.15 -13.35 17.70
N GLY A 251 38.61 -14.52 18.13
CA GLY A 251 39.70 -15.25 17.47
C GLY A 251 39.33 -15.97 16.17
N ALA A 252 38.09 -15.82 15.69
CA ALA A 252 37.59 -16.51 14.50
C ALA A 252 37.57 -15.58 13.27
N ALA A 253 38.03 -16.10 12.13
CA ALA A 253 37.91 -15.41 10.85
C ALA A 253 36.43 -15.29 10.45
N VAL A 254 35.98 -14.06 10.16
CA VAL A 254 34.60 -13.81 9.71
C VAL A 254 34.52 -13.95 8.20
N HIS A 255 33.79 -14.95 7.72
CA HIS A 255 33.53 -15.15 6.30
C HIS A 255 32.49 -14.13 5.78
N ASP A 256 32.70 -13.62 4.56
CA ASP A 256 31.80 -12.65 3.92
C ASP A 256 31.43 -11.48 4.85
N ARG A 257 32.44 -10.84 5.43
CA ARG A 257 32.27 -9.86 6.51
C ARG A 257 31.45 -8.65 6.06
N ALA A 258 30.34 -8.41 6.78
CA ALA A 258 29.44 -7.27 6.58
C ALA A 258 29.96 -5.99 7.26
N GLY A 259 30.79 -6.15 8.29
CA GLY A 259 31.41 -5.04 9.00
C GLY A 259 31.93 -5.44 10.37
N TRP A 260 31.77 -4.54 11.34
CA TRP A 260 32.21 -4.75 12.72
C TRP A 260 31.10 -4.48 13.71
N TYR A 261 31.28 -4.91 14.95
CA TYR A 261 30.46 -4.44 16.06
C TYR A 261 31.34 -3.95 17.21
N ARG A 262 30.74 -3.16 18.10
CA ARG A 262 31.33 -2.81 19.40
C ARG A 262 30.25 -2.78 20.47
N ALA A 263 30.64 -3.02 21.72
CA ALA A 263 29.74 -2.93 22.85
C ALA A 263 29.22 -1.50 23.04
N HIS A 264 27.95 -1.37 23.42
CA HIS A 264 27.31 -0.09 23.72
C HIS A 264 26.14 -0.31 24.68
N GLY A 265 26.30 0.14 25.93
CA GLY A 265 25.37 -0.22 27.02
C GLY A 265 25.29 -1.74 27.18
N ASP A 266 24.07 -2.24 27.31
CA ASP A 266 23.77 -3.69 27.38
C ASP A 266 23.72 -4.37 26.00
N GLY A 267 23.97 -3.60 24.92
CA GLY A 267 23.83 -4.05 23.54
C GLY A 267 25.09 -3.84 22.70
N ARG A 268 24.89 -3.79 21.37
CA ARG A 268 25.94 -3.61 20.37
C ARG A 268 25.55 -2.53 19.38
N LEU A 269 26.53 -1.74 18.96
CA LEU A 269 26.43 -0.96 17.72
C LEU A 269 27.02 -1.78 16.58
N TYR A 270 26.36 -1.75 15.42
CA TYR A 270 26.78 -2.45 14.22
C TYR A 270 27.35 -1.45 13.22
N LEU A 271 28.59 -1.65 12.82
CA LEU A 271 29.37 -0.80 11.94
C LEU A 271 29.36 -1.43 10.55
N PHE A 272 28.40 -1.02 9.73
CA PHE A 272 28.23 -1.55 8.37
C PHE A 272 29.29 -0.98 7.42
N THR A 273 29.82 -1.85 6.57
CA THR A 273 30.45 -1.40 5.32
C THR A 273 29.38 -0.83 4.38
N ALA A 274 29.80 0.00 3.41
CA ALA A 274 28.86 0.54 2.42
C ALA A 274 28.16 -0.55 1.61
N GLN A 275 28.91 -1.60 1.23
CA GLN A 275 28.35 -2.74 0.49
C GLN A 275 27.33 -3.50 1.34
N ALA A 276 27.67 -3.84 2.58
CA ALA A 276 26.76 -4.59 3.43
C ALA A 276 25.48 -3.82 3.77
N LEU A 277 25.56 -2.48 3.91
CA LEU A 277 24.36 -1.67 4.10
C LEU A 277 23.47 -1.67 2.86
N ALA A 278 24.07 -1.62 1.66
CA ALA A 278 23.34 -1.75 0.41
C ALA A 278 22.71 -3.14 0.26
N ASP A 279 23.40 -4.20 0.68
CA ASP A 279 22.88 -5.57 0.66
C ASP A 279 21.73 -5.75 1.69
N ALA A 280 21.88 -5.20 2.89
CA ALA A 280 20.86 -5.26 3.94
C ALA A 280 19.53 -4.61 3.52
N ALA A 281 19.60 -3.56 2.72
CA ALA A 281 18.44 -2.84 2.17
C ALA A 281 18.37 -2.97 0.63
N GLN A 282 18.74 -4.13 0.08
CA GLN A 282 18.81 -4.36 -1.36
C GLN A 282 17.52 -3.92 -2.07
N GLY A 283 17.59 -3.10 -3.11
CA GLY A 283 16.42 -2.61 -3.85
C GLY A 283 15.89 -1.25 -3.40
N PHE A 284 16.49 -0.63 -2.38
CA PHE A 284 16.33 0.78 -2.05
C PHE A 284 17.56 1.59 -2.46
N ASP A 285 17.37 2.87 -2.79
CA ASP A 285 18.50 3.79 -3.04
C ASP A 285 19.27 4.05 -1.73
N THR A 286 20.60 4.00 -1.79
CA THR A 286 21.45 4.16 -0.59
C THR A 286 21.22 5.48 0.13
N ARG A 287 20.95 6.59 -0.56
CA ARG A 287 20.67 7.87 0.11
C ARG A 287 19.34 7.81 0.86
N ARG A 288 18.34 7.12 0.29
CA ARG A 288 17.04 6.92 0.94
C ARG A 288 17.17 6.05 2.19
N VAL A 289 17.96 4.98 2.11
CA VAL A 289 18.28 4.13 3.27
C VAL A 289 18.93 4.95 4.37
N LEU A 290 19.95 5.74 4.04
CA LEU A 290 20.64 6.56 5.02
C LEU A 290 19.76 7.65 5.63
N ALA A 291 18.93 8.32 4.83
CA ALA A 291 17.97 9.31 5.33
C ALA A 291 16.92 8.68 6.26
N CYS A 292 16.44 7.48 5.91
CA CYS A 292 15.51 6.72 6.73
C CYS A 292 16.13 6.36 8.10
N LEU A 293 17.35 5.82 8.10
CA LEU A 293 18.07 5.48 9.32
C LEU A 293 18.37 6.72 10.18
N ASP A 294 18.66 7.87 9.56
CA ASP A 294 18.92 9.11 10.28
C ASP A 294 17.63 9.66 10.92
N ASN A 295 16.52 9.65 10.19
CA ASN A 295 15.22 10.08 10.71
C ASN A 295 14.73 9.20 11.87
N ALA A 296 15.03 7.90 11.82
CA ALA A 296 14.76 6.96 12.91
C ALA A 296 15.74 7.09 14.10
N GLY A 297 16.71 8.01 14.04
CA GLY A 297 17.76 8.13 15.07
C GLY A 297 18.70 6.93 15.13
N ALA A 298 18.69 6.04 14.14
CA ALA A 298 19.47 4.81 14.12
C ALA A 298 20.93 5.01 13.69
N ILE A 299 21.27 6.12 13.03
CA ILE A 299 22.67 6.52 12.80
C ILE A 299 23.25 7.07 14.11
N ALA A 300 23.91 6.20 14.86
CA ALA A 300 24.41 6.51 16.19
C ALA A 300 25.58 7.51 16.16
N GLU A 301 26.43 7.41 15.14
CA GLU A 301 27.66 8.20 15.05
C GLU A 301 28.04 8.54 13.61
N ARG A 302 28.54 9.77 13.43
CA ARG A 302 28.96 10.33 12.14
C ARG A 302 30.13 11.29 12.31
N ASP A 303 30.95 11.45 11.26
CA ASP A 303 31.96 12.51 11.19
C ASP A 303 31.29 13.85 10.83
N ASN A 304 31.68 14.95 11.49
CA ASN A 304 31.17 16.31 11.24
C ASN A 304 32.05 17.12 10.26
N ASP A 305 32.86 16.44 9.46
CA ASP A 305 33.82 17.09 8.53
C ASP A 305 33.18 17.56 7.22
N ARG A 306 31.91 17.22 6.98
CA ARG A 306 31.10 17.70 5.87
C ARG A 306 29.62 17.68 6.24
N ASP A 307 28.89 18.73 5.91
CA ASP A 307 27.44 18.80 6.12
C ASP A 307 26.71 17.62 5.48
N GLY A 308 25.76 17.06 6.24
CA GLY A 308 24.92 15.93 5.81
C GLY A 308 25.62 14.57 5.73
N ARG A 309 26.82 14.43 6.31
CA ARG A 309 27.53 13.15 6.35
C ARG A 309 26.96 12.22 7.42
N LEU A 310 26.67 10.98 7.01
CA LEU A 310 26.09 9.94 7.87
C LEU A 310 27.03 8.76 8.14
N SER A 311 28.27 8.84 7.64
CA SER A 311 29.32 7.83 7.86
C SER A 311 30.33 8.30 8.90
N LYS A 312 31.01 7.37 9.56
CA LYS A 312 32.08 7.63 10.52
C LYS A 312 33.39 6.97 10.11
N ARG A 313 34.51 7.63 10.37
CA ARG A 313 35.84 6.97 10.37
C ARG A 313 36.09 6.33 11.72
N VAL A 314 36.41 5.04 11.70
CA VAL A 314 36.69 4.27 12.91
C VAL A 314 38.00 3.51 12.74
N ARG A 315 38.81 3.48 13.81
CA ARG A 315 40.03 2.68 13.88
C ARG A 315 39.65 1.23 14.22
N VAL A 316 39.98 0.32 13.33
CA VAL A 316 39.83 -1.14 13.50
C VAL A 316 41.20 -1.72 13.81
N LYS A 317 41.27 -2.56 14.84
CA LYS A 317 42.52 -3.22 15.21
C LYS A 317 42.95 -4.19 14.09
N GLY A 318 44.19 -4.08 13.65
CA GLY A 318 44.73 -4.90 12.56
C GLY A 318 44.41 -4.42 11.14
N GLU A 319 43.47 -3.47 10.96
CA GLU A 319 43.05 -3.00 9.62
C GLU A 319 43.16 -1.48 9.42
N GLY A 320 43.49 -0.72 10.46
CA GLY A 320 43.70 0.72 10.33
C GLY A 320 42.39 1.51 10.42
N ILE A 321 42.29 2.64 9.71
CA ILE A 321 41.08 3.48 9.75
C ILE A 321 40.20 3.11 8.56
N VAL A 322 38.95 2.73 8.86
CA VAL A 322 37.92 2.41 7.85
C VAL A 322 36.75 3.35 7.98
N ARG A 323 35.96 3.47 6.91
CA ARG A 323 34.73 4.27 6.90
C ARG A 323 33.51 3.36 6.92
N VAL A 324 32.61 3.62 7.86
CA VAL A 324 31.47 2.76 8.17
C VAL A 324 30.22 3.58 8.43
N TYR A 325 29.07 2.91 8.45
CA TYR A 325 27.80 3.45 8.96
C TYR A 325 27.52 2.79 10.32
N VAL A 326 27.47 3.60 11.38
CA VAL A 326 27.28 3.10 12.75
C VAL A 326 25.78 3.08 13.06
N VAL A 327 25.22 1.88 13.13
CA VAL A 327 23.79 1.64 13.30
C VAL A 327 23.49 1.14 14.71
N ASN A 328 22.52 1.77 15.38
CA ASN A 328 21.99 1.33 16.67
C ASN A 328 20.72 0.47 16.48
N PRO A 329 20.76 -0.84 16.78
CA PRO A 329 19.60 -1.72 16.66
C PRO A 329 18.42 -1.30 17.56
N ALA A 330 18.68 -0.75 18.75
CA ALA A 330 17.62 -0.37 19.66
C ALA A 330 16.74 0.77 19.08
N ALA A 331 17.37 1.72 18.38
CA ALA A 331 16.65 2.79 17.69
C ALA A 331 15.84 2.27 16.49
N LEU A 332 16.33 1.23 15.78
CA LEU A 332 15.57 0.57 14.72
C LEU A 332 14.29 -0.07 15.28
N LEU A 333 14.38 -0.75 16.42
CA LEU A 333 13.23 -1.41 17.04
C LEU A 333 12.22 -0.40 17.56
N ALA A 334 12.68 0.65 18.25
CA ALA A 334 11.80 1.74 18.72
C ALA A 334 11.02 2.39 17.56
N ALA A 335 11.68 2.66 16.43
CA ALA A 335 11.05 3.23 15.24
C ALA A 335 10.06 2.28 14.52
N LEU A 336 10.00 1.00 14.88
CA LEU A 336 9.00 0.05 14.38
C LEU A 336 7.81 -0.10 15.35
N GLU A 337 7.93 0.37 16.58
CA GLU A 337 6.89 0.33 17.63
C GLU A 337 6.05 1.63 17.67
N GLU A 338 6.55 2.72 17.07
CA GLU A 338 5.85 3.99 16.84
C GLU A 338 4.92 3.95 15.62
#